data_AF-A0A9W8ZYG2-F1
#
_entry.id   AF-A0A9W8ZYG2-F1
#
_cell.length_a   1.000
_cell.length_b   1.000
_cell.length_c   1.000
_cell.angle_alpha   90.00
_cell.angle_beta   90.00
_cell.angle_gamma   90.00
#
_symmetry.space_group_name_H-M   'P 1'
#
loop_
_entity.id
_entity.type
_entity.pdbx_description
1 polymer ?
#
loop_
_entity_poly.entity_id
_entity_poly.type
_entity_poly.pdbx_seq_one_letter_code
_entity_poly.pdbx_strand_id
1 'polypeptide(L)'
;SPLPNFVGKRMVVKWSWVGTTRKEEGYIVKKAVEHADANRPSMCHHLPNIYQYQEFPKQTPQCQKFLLANFKDAYEERVLRIVVQEELHPITDLTDATELAEAFKQIFERYRWLYEGPKIMHRDVSISNMM
;
A
#
# COMPACT_ATOMS: atom_id res chain seq x y z
N SER A 1 14.41 -14.91 12.24
CA SER A 1 14.20 -15.21 10.80
C SER A 1 15.39 -14.70 10.02
N PRO A 2 15.88 -15.41 8.98
CA PRO A 2 16.91 -14.86 8.10
C PRO A 2 16.41 -13.53 7.52
N LEU A 3 17.30 -12.53 7.46
CA LEU A 3 16.98 -11.26 6.81
C LEU A 3 16.66 -11.54 5.33
N PRO A 4 15.66 -10.87 4.73
CA PRO A 4 15.38 -11.04 3.32
C PRO A 4 16.63 -10.75 2.48
N ASN A 5 16.88 -11.53 1.44
CA ASN A 5 17.99 -11.26 0.53
C ASN A 5 17.64 -10.04 -0.35
N PHE A 6 18.26 -8.90 -0.04
CA PHE A 6 18.06 -7.63 -0.75
C PHE A 6 19.06 -7.41 -1.91
N VAL A 7 19.99 -8.35 -2.15
CA VAL A 7 21.08 -8.16 -3.13
C VAL A 7 20.49 -7.96 -4.53
N GLY A 8 20.82 -6.83 -5.15
CA GLY A 8 20.40 -6.48 -6.52
C GLY A 8 19.01 -5.85 -6.64
N LYS A 9 18.29 -5.64 -5.55
CA LYS A 9 16.93 -5.05 -5.56
C LYS A 9 16.95 -3.58 -5.14
N ARG A 10 16.26 -2.73 -5.90
CA ARG A 10 15.96 -1.36 -5.46
C ARG A 10 14.79 -1.38 -4.49
N MET A 11 14.98 -0.75 -3.35
CA MET A 11 14.04 -0.79 -2.23
C MET A 11 13.53 0.62 -1.95
N VAL A 12 12.24 0.72 -1.65
CA VAL A 12 11.59 1.98 -1.28
C VAL A 12 11.11 1.89 0.17
N VAL A 13 11.38 2.95 0.93
CA VAL A 13 10.85 3.14 2.27
C VAL A 13 9.74 4.20 2.21
N LYS A 14 8.50 3.79 2.46
CA LYS A 14 7.34 4.68 2.53
C LYS A 14 7.10 5.10 3.96
N TRP A 15 6.97 6.41 4.19
CA TRP A 15 6.66 7.01 5.48
C TRP A 15 5.27 7.63 5.39
N SER A 16 4.33 7.17 6.20
CA SER A 16 2.94 7.59 6.11
C SER A 16 2.38 8.00 7.46
N TRP A 17 1.82 9.22 7.53
CA TRP A 17 1.10 9.72 8.70
C TRP A 17 -0.41 9.55 8.51
N VAL A 18 -0.90 8.34 8.78
CA VAL A 18 -2.28 7.92 8.50
C VAL A 18 -3.15 8.02 9.74
N GLY A 19 -4.45 8.26 9.53
CA GLY A 19 -5.44 8.15 10.58
C GLY A 19 -5.45 6.75 11.20
N THR A 20 -5.57 6.68 12.53
CA THR A 20 -5.56 5.45 13.32
C THR A 20 -6.67 4.46 12.93
N THR A 21 -7.74 4.93 12.29
CA THR A 21 -8.81 4.06 11.80
C THR A 21 -8.43 3.30 10.53
N ARG A 22 -7.44 3.79 9.75
CA ARG A 22 -6.98 3.10 8.55
C ARG A 22 -6.26 1.81 8.95
N LYS A 23 -6.54 0.72 8.24
CA LYS A 23 -5.77 -0.53 8.35
C LYS A 23 -4.36 -0.33 7.81
N GLU A 24 -3.35 -0.97 8.40
CA GLU A 24 -1.98 -0.87 7.89
C GLU A 24 -1.84 -1.50 6.49
N GLU A 25 -1.00 -0.90 5.63
CA GLU A 25 -0.77 -1.37 4.26
C GLU A 25 -0.26 -2.82 4.25
N GLY A 26 0.64 -3.17 5.18
CA GLY A 26 1.12 -4.54 5.36
C GLY A 26 -0.01 -5.56 5.60
N TYR A 27 -1.01 -5.20 6.40
CA TYR A 27 -2.19 -6.04 6.63
C TYR A 27 -3.06 -6.16 5.38
N ILE A 28 -3.28 -5.05 4.66
CA ILE A 28 -4.08 -5.03 3.43
C ILE A 28 -3.44 -5.95 2.38
N VAL A 29 -2.13 -5.83 2.17
CA VAL A 29 -1.39 -6.66 1.20
C VAL A 29 -1.37 -8.12 1.66
N LYS A 30 -1.10 -8.39 2.93
CA LYS A 30 -1.13 -9.76 3.48
C LYS A 30 -2.48 -10.43 3.24
N LYS A 31 -3.58 -9.71 3.51
CA LYS A 31 -4.94 -10.20 3.24
C LYS A 31 -5.16 -10.52 1.76
N ALA A 32 -4.63 -9.69 0.86
CA ALA A 32 -4.71 -9.94 -0.58
C ALA A 32 -3.90 -11.19 -0.98
N VAL A 33 -2.70 -11.37 -0.44
CA VAL A 33 -1.85 -12.55 -0.68
C VAL A 33 -2.53 -13.83 -0.18
N GLU A 34 -3.02 -13.84 1.06
CA GLU A 34 -3.75 -14.99 1.63
C GLU A 34 -4.97 -15.36 0.77
N HIS A 35 -5.70 -14.37 0.25
CA HIS A 35 -6.83 -14.63 -0.64
C HIS A 35 -6.39 -15.14 -2.02
N ALA A 36 -5.28 -14.63 -2.56
CA ALA A 36 -4.69 -15.10 -3.81
C ALA A 36 -4.21 -16.55 -3.70
N ASP A 37 -3.45 -16.89 -2.66
CA ASP A 37 -2.95 -18.26 -2.44
C ASP A 37 -4.10 -19.28 -2.37
N ALA A 38 -5.22 -18.90 -1.75
CA ALA A 38 -6.37 -19.79 -1.60
C ALA A 38 -7.24 -19.91 -2.88
N ASN A 39 -7.33 -18.87 -3.71
CA ASN A 39 -8.35 -18.80 -4.77
C ASN A 39 -7.79 -18.58 -6.18
N ARG A 40 -6.66 -17.87 -6.31
CA ARG A 40 -6.03 -17.54 -7.59
C ARG A 40 -4.54 -17.22 -7.39
N PRO A 41 -3.66 -18.24 -7.25
CA PRO A 41 -2.25 -18.04 -6.92
C PRO A 41 -1.48 -17.13 -7.89
N SER A 42 -1.89 -17.07 -9.16
CA SER A 42 -1.30 -16.16 -10.14
C SER A 42 -1.44 -14.68 -9.79
N MET A 43 -2.37 -14.31 -8.90
CA MET A 43 -2.51 -12.95 -8.41
C MET A 43 -1.38 -12.50 -7.49
N CYS A 44 -0.66 -13.41 -6.84
CA CYS A 44 0.46 -13.06 -5.96
C CYS A 44 1.57 -12.32 -6.71
N HIS A 45 1.77 -12.59 -8.00
CA HIS A 45 2.73 -11.90 -8.85
C HIS A 45 2.38 -10.43 -9.14
N HIS A 46 1.14 -10.02 -8.88
CA HIS A 46 0.63 -8.67 -9.11
C HIS A 46 0.46 -7.86 -7.81
N LEU A 47 0.90 -8.42 -6.67
CA LEU A 47 0.84 -7.75 -5.38
C LEU A 47 2.24 -7.26 -4.99
N PRO A 48 2.35 -6.12 -4.27
CA PRO A 48 3.64 -5.61 -3.84
C PRO A 48 4.30 -6.53 -2.82
N ASN A 49 5.61 -6.73 -2.97
CA ASN A 49 6.43 -7.45 -2.00
C ASN A 49 6.80 -6.54 -0.82
N ILE A 50 6.03 -6.63 0.26
CA ILE A 50 6.33 -5.94 1.52
C ILE A 50 7.25 -6.83 2.36
N TYR A 51 8.47 -6.36 2.61
CA TYR A 51 9.46 -7.08 3.42
C TYR A 51 9.37 -6.73 4.90
N GLN A 52 9.05 -5.47 5.19
CA GLN A 52 8.93 -4.99 6.55
C GLN A 52 7.84 -3.92 6.61
N TYR A 53 7.08 -3.95 7.69
CA TYR A 53 6.21 -2.85 8.07
C TYR A 53 6.36 -2.62 9.57
N GLN A 54 6.30 -1.37 9.99
CA GLN A 54 6.39 -1.00 11.39
C GLN A 54 5.44 0.17 11.68
N GLU A 55 4.67 0.04 12.75
CA GLU A 55 3.94 1.14 13.35
C GLU A 55 4.77 1.71 14.49
N PHE A 56 5.02 3.02 14.49
CA PHE A 56 5.72 3.67 15.58
C PHE A 56 4.71 4.11 16.64
N PRO A 57 4.84 3.65 17.89
CA PRO A 57 3.83 3.88 18.91
C PRO A 57 3.63 5.37 19.22
N LYS A 58 2.42 5.66 19.70
CA LYS A 58 1.82 6.97 20.03
C LYS A 58 2.56 7.78 21.09
N GLN A 59 3.84 8.11 20.90
CA GLN A 59 4.31 9.36 21.49
C GLN A 59 3.63 10.46 20.71
N THR A 60 2.41 10.84 21.12
CA THR A 60 1.61 11.87 20.49
C THR A 60 2.48 13.11 20.36
N PRO A 61 2.95 13.46 19.15
CA PRO A 61 3.83 14.60 19.00
C PRO A 61 3.11 15.84 19.52
N GLN A 62 3.86 16.84 19.98
CA GLN A 62 3.25 18.04 20.58
C GLN A 62 2.23 18.70 19.63
N CYS A 63 2.47 18.65 18.31
CA CYS A 63 1.53 19.12 17.31
C CYS A 63 0.20 18.34 17.30
N GLN A 64 0.21 17.02 17.49
CA GLN A 64 -1.02 16.23 17.57
C GLN A 64 -1.78 16.49 18.87
N LYS A 65 -1.08 16.75 19.99
CA LYS A 65 -1.74 17.17 21.24
C LYS A 65 -2.46 18.51 21.06
N PHE A 66 -1.81 19.46 20.38
CA PHE A 66 -2.42 20.74 20.03
C PHE A 66 -3.64 20.56 19.13
N LEU A 67 -3.55 19.73 18.09
CA LEU A 67 -4.68 19.46 17.19
C LEU A 67 -5.84 18.79 17.94
N LEU A 68 -5.56 17.79 18.77
CA LEU A 68 -6.59 17.13 19.59
C LEU A 68 -7.27 18.12 20.54
N ALA A 69 -6.52 19.03 21.16
CA ALA A 69 -7.09 20.03 22.08
C ALA A 69 -8.01 21.03 21.37
N ASN A 70 -7.68 21.43 20.13
CA ASN A 70 -8.45 22.44 19.39
C ASN A 70 -9.63 21.85 18.60
N PHE A 71 -9.46 20.65 18.04
CA PHE A 71 -10.43 20.04 17.13
C PHE A 71 -11.23 18.89 17.77
N LYS A 72 -10.81 18.39 18.95
CA LYS A 72 -11.52 17.36 19.74
C LYS A 72 -11.97 16.18 18.85
N ASP A 73 -13.26 15.87 18.85
CA ASP A 73 -13.85 14.75 18.11
C ASP A 73 -13.79 14.92 16.58
N ALA A 74 -13.53 16.12 16.07
CA ALA A 74 -13.33 16.36 14.65
C ALA A 74 -11.91 15.99 14.17
N TYR A 75 -10.99 15.68 15.09
CA TYR A 75 -9.63 15.26 14.76
C TYR A 75 -9.47 13.75 14.84
N GLU A 76 -9.14 13.14 13.71
CA GLU A 76 -8.69 11.74 13.68
C GLU A 76 -7.21 11.67 14.10
N GLU A 77 -6.93 11.02 15.24
CA GLU A 77 -5.56 10.77 15.68
C GLU A 77 -4.77 10.02 14.61
N ARG A 78 -3.51 10.41 14.40
CA ARG A 78 -2.66 9.84 13.35
C ARG A 78 -1.44 9.14 13.92
N VAL A 79 -1.01 8.10 13.21
CA VAL A 79 0.17 7.29 13.55
C VAL A 79 1.15 7.25 12.38
N LEU A 80 2.45 7.24 12.70
CA LEU A 80 3.49 7.00 11.71
C LEU A 80 3.56 5.51 11.42
N ARG A 81 3.41 5.17 10.14
CA ARG A 81 3.66 3.83 9.62
C ARG A 81 4.77 3.90 8.59
N ILE A 82 5.69 2.95 8.71
CA ILE A 82 6.79 2.77 7.77
C ILE A 82 6.60 1.42 7.08
N VAL A 83 6.73 1.40 5.76
CA VAL A 83 6.70 0.18 4.93
C VAL A 83 7.96 0.14 4.08
N VAL A 84 8.58 -1.03 4.00
CA VAL A 84 9.72 -1.32 3.15
C VAL A 84 9.30 -2.35 2.11
N GLN A 85 9.44 -1.98 0.84
CA GLN A 85 9.05 -2.82 -0.29
C GLN A 85 10.01 -2.66 -1.46
N GLU A 86 9.88 -3.50 -2.48
CA GLU A 86 10.53 -3.28 -3.77
C GLU A 86 10.06 -1.96 -4.39
N GLU A 87 10.96 -1.30 -5.11
CA GLU A 87 10.58 -0.18 -5.96
C GLU A 87 9.62 -0.67 -7.05
N LEU A 88 8.51 0.04 -7.18
CA LEU A 88 7.53 -0.15 -8.23
C LEU A 88 7.68 0.98 -9.24
N HIS A 89 7.37 0.70 -10.50
CA HIS A 89 7.47 1.68 -11.58
C HIS A 89 6.11 2.28 -11.87
N PRO A 90 5.97 3.61 -11.92
CA PRO A 90 4.70 4.23 -12.26
C PRO A 90 4.31 3.89 -13.70
N ILE A 91 3.01 3.80 -13.95
CA ILE A 91 2.49 3.54 -15.30
C ILE A 91 2.94 4.60 -16.33
N THR A 92 3.33 5.79 -15.86
CA THR A 92 3.86 6.88 -16.67
C THR A 92 5.26 6.64 -17.23
N ASP A 93 5.97 5.60 -16.75
CA ASP A 93 7.24 5.17 -17.34
C ASP A 93 7.02 4.49 -18.72
N LEU A 94 5.80 4.02 -19.00
CA LEU A 94 5.43 3.45 -20.30
C LEU A 94 5.22 4.57 -21.32
N THR A 95 6.01 4.54 -22.39
CA THR A 95 5.94 5.54 -23.47
C THR A 95 5.24 5.02 -24.72
N ASP A 96 5.17 3.70 -24.90
CA ASP A 96 4.39 3.09 -25.97
C ASP A 96 2.90 3.04 -25.61
N ALA A 97 2.05 3.46 -26.55
CA ALA A 97 0.62 3.54 -26.33
C ALA A 97 -0.06 2.18 -26.18
N THR A 98 0.46 1.14 -26.85
CA THR A 98 -0.07 -0.22 -26.78
C THR A 98 0.26 -0.83 -25.42
N GLU A 99 1.53 -0.73 -25.00
CA GLU A 99 1.98 -1.18 -23.67
C GLU A 99 1.20 -0.48 -22.55
N LEU A 100 1.02 0.84 -22.65
CA LEU A 100 0.23 1.61 -21.69
C LEU A 100 -1.22 1.13 -21.62
N ALA A 101 -1.88 0.92 -22.75
CA ALA A 101 -3.27 0.46 -22.80
C ALA A 101 -3.41 -0.94 -22.18
N GLU A 102 -2.46 -1.84 -22.46
CA GLU A 102 -2.44 -3.19 -21.88
C GLU A 102 -2.20 -3.16 -20.37
N ALA A 103 -1.22 -2.39 -19.90
CA ALA A 103 -0.94 -2.22 -18.47
C ALA A 103 -2.15 -1.64 -17.74
N PHE A 104 -2.77 -0.60 -18.30
CA PHE A 104 -3.97 0.02 -17.73
C PHE A 104 -5.11 -1.01 -17.59
N LYS A 105 -5.40 -1.78 -18.64
CA LYS A 105 -6.41 -2.84 -18.58
C LYS A 105 -6.10 -3.85 -17.47
N GLN A 106 -4.85 -4.33 -17.39
CA GLN A 106 -4.43 -5.29 -16.38
C GLN A 106 -4.60 -4.75 -14.96
N ILE A 107 -4.23 -3.49 -14.71
CA ILE A 107 -4.38 -2.83 -13.41
C ILE A 107 -5.85 -2.81 -12.97
N PHE A 108 -6.77 -2.41 -13.85
CA PHE A 108 -8.20 -2.35 -13.50
C PHE A 108 -8.82 -3.73 -13.29
N GLU A 109 -8.39 -4.74 -14.06
CA GLU A 109 -8.79 -6.13 -13.80
C GLU A 109 -8.33 -6.61 -12.42
N ARG A 110 -7.12 -6.21 -11.98
CA ARG A 110 -6.60 -6.56 -10.65
C ARG A 110 -7.30 -5.78 -9.54
N TYR A 111 -7.61 -4.49 -9.74
CA TYR A 111 -8.41 -3.71 -8.80
C TYR A 111 -9.82 -4.27 -8.63
N ARG A 112 -10.45 -4.70 -9.73
CA ARG A 112 -11.75 -5.37 -9.67
C ARG A 112 -11.66 -6.65 -8.85
N TRP A 113 -10.63 -7.48 -9.08
CA TRP A 113 -10.41 -8.68 -8.29
C TRP A 113 -10.21 -8.38 -6.79
N LEU A 114 -9.41 -7.36 -6.45
CA LEU A 114 -9.21 -6.91 -5.06
C LEU A 114 -10.53 -6.51 -4.39
N TYR A 115 -11.42 -5.85 -5.14
CA TYR A 115 -12.72 -5.45 -4.65
C TYR A 115 -13.69 -6.62 -4.50
N GLU A 116 -13.79 -7.49 -5.51
CA GLU A 116 -14.75 -8.60 -5.53
C GLU A 116 -14.36 -9.73 -4.57
N GLY A 117 -13.07 -10.06 -4.47
CA GLY A 117 -12.53 -11.14 -3.65
C GLY A 117 -12.24 -10.72 -2.20
N PRO A 118 -11.05 -10.17 -1.90
CA PRO A 118 -10.65 -9.82 -0.53
C PRO A 118 -11.37 -8.60 0.04
N LYS A 119 -12.29 -7.96 -0.71
CA LYS A 119 -13.06 -6.76 -0.31
C LYS A 119 -12.15 -5.58 0.03
N ILE A 120 -11.13 -5.37 -0.78
CA ILE A 120 -10.18 -4.28 -0.67
C ILE A 120 -10.52 -3.24 -1.74
N MET A 121 -10.71 -1.99 -1.32
CA MET A 121 -11.07 -0.88 -2.22
C MET A 121 -9.87 0.06 -2.37
N HIS A 122 -9.45 0.29 -3.62
CA HIS A 122 -8.45 1.31 -3.95
C HIS A 122 -9.12 2.69 -3.83
N ARG A 123 -8.91 3.38 -2.70
CA ARG A 123 -9.61 4.65 -2.38
C ARG A 123 -9.02 5.88 -3.07
N ASP A 124 -7.90 5.72 -3.77
CA ASP A 124 -7.14 6.83 -4.36
C ASP A 124 -6.62 6.46 -5.75
N VAL A 125 -7.55 6.26 -6.69
CA VAL A 125 -7.23 5.91 -8.08
C VAL A 125 -6.87 7.17 -8.84
N SER A 126 -5.59 7.31 -9.17
CA SER A 126 -5.04 8.39 -10.00
C SER A 126 -3.90 7.82 -10.84
N ILE A 127 -3.57 8.47 -11.97
CA ILE A 127 -2.47 8.01 -12.85
C ILE A 127 -1.15 7.93 -12.09
N SER A 128 -0.90 8.84 -11.15
CA SER A 128 0.33 8.84 -10.32
C SER A 128 0.39 7.69 -9.30
N ASN A 129 -0.75 7.06 -9.00
CA ASN A 129 -0.84 5.95 -8.05
C ASN A 129 -0.93 4.58 -8.76
N MET A 130 -0.92 4.56 -10.08
CA MET A 130 -0.90 3.34 -10.88
C MET A 130 0.55 2.88 -11.09
N MET A 131 0.83 1.64 -10.71
CA MET A 131 2.13 1.00 -10.75
C MET A 131 1.98 -0.46 -11.18
#